data_AF-A0A3B8Q412-F1
#
_entry.id   AF-A0A3B8Q412-F1
#
_cell.length_a   1.000
_cell.length_b   1.000
_cell.length_c   1.000
_cell.angle_alpha   90.00
_cell.angle_beta   90.00
_cell.angle_gamma   90.00
#
_symmetry.space_group_name_H-M   'P 1'
#
loop_
_entity.id
_entity.type
_entity.pdbx_description
1 polymer ?
#
loop_
_entity_poly.entity_id
_entity_poly.type
_entity_poly.pdbx_seq_one_letter_code
_entity_poly.pdbx_strand_id
1 'polypeptide(L)'
;MKANQYSAGNKESFGSELSILEPEDTPFTSMVRKGKAHATYHQVVADTLRPARNTGTRAGKGRTGGANKAKNREVFGCRQHRVFEEWAVDDVQESITKAGGNYVTADEADLAFSKAMRELKRDMEAINLGDQEGQGGGDDDMKTRGFFTWVQSSAQASDPVPSNFRTPAASIITLGGGTLSETTTSGSYYSFNALAKSMKGVYGKKVNAEIFAGDDIVEMFDKFTRTSATGAERYRVNQGEETHEISLYVTVFESSFIRANIIPDQFVKINSSGIGTAAAAAIVVPEFWEMAFLEELTSKDVEDDGGGVSGWIRGKYALCCSNPKGQGAIV
;
A
#
# COMPACT_ATOMS: atom_id res chain seq x y z
N MET A 1 45.98 17.76 45.82
CA MET A 1 44.95 16.83 46.35
C MET A 1 43.65 17.13 45.60
N LYS A 2 43.00 16.24 44.86
CA LYS A 2 43.15 14.80 44.61
C LYS A 2 42.92 14.56 43.11
N ALA A 3 43.78 13.76 42.50
CA ALA A 3 43.51 13.15 41.21
C ALA A 3 42.32 12.19 41.37
N ASN A 4 41.36 12.23 40.44
CA ASN A 4 40.38 11.16 40.29
C ASN A 4 41.13 9.88 39.94
N GLN A 5 41.41 9.06 40.96
CA GLN A 5 41.89 7.71 40.78
C GLN A 5 40.74 6.88 40.23
N TYR A 6 40.78 6.55 38.93
CA TYR A 6 40.07 5.39 38.43
C TYR A 6 40.68 4.16 39.12
N SER A 7 39.87 3.43 39.88
CA SER A 7 40.27 2.16 40.47
C SER A 7 40.62 1.19 39.34
N ALA A 8 41.85 0.68 39.32
CA ALA A 8 42.28 -0.37 38.41
C ALA A 8 41.49 -1.65 38.72
N GLY A 9 40.35 -1.83 38.05
CA GLY A 9 39.41 -2.92 38.31
C GLY A 9 37.98 -2.67 37.84
N ASN A 10 37.62 -1.42 37.50
CA ASN A 10 36.28 -1.13 36.97
C ASN A 10 36.22 -1.52 35.48
N LYS A 11 35.41 -2.53 35.16
CA LYS A 11 35.07 -2.88 33.78
C LYS A 11 34.11 -1.83 33.21
N GLU A 12 34.26 -1.56 31.92
CA GLU A 12 33.34 -0.73 31.17
C GLU A 12 31.96 -1.40 31.10
N SER A 13 30.90 -0.67 31.44
CA SER A 13 29.52 -1.15 31.33
C SER A 13 29.01 -0.78 29.93
N PHE A 14 28.51 -1.76 29.19
CA PHE A 14 27.79 -1.52 27.95
C PHE A 14 26.31 -1.27 28.24
N GLY A 15 25.68 -0.41 27.44
CA GLY A 15 24.23 -0.28 27.43
C GLY A 15 23.61 -1.55 26.85
N SER A 16 22.64 -2.13 27.55
CA SER A 16 21.98 -3.40 27.17
C SER A 16 20.72 -3.18 26.32
N GLU A 17 20.62 -2.06 25.61
CA GLU A 17 19.44 -1.71 24.82
C GLU A 17 19.82 -1.51 23.35
N LEU A 18 19.26 -2.37 22.50
CA LEU A 18 19.34 -2.24 21.04
C LEU A 18 18.11 -1.45 20.57
N SER A 19 18.34 -0.23 20.05
CA SER A 19 17.28 0.55 19.41
C SER A 19 17.38 0.45 17.89
N ILE A 20 16.27 0.12 17.24
CA ILE A 20 16.12 0.12 15.78
C ILE A 20 15.10 1.21 15.45
N LEU A 21 15.48 2.16 14.61
CA LEU A 21 14.61 3.24 14.15
C LEU A 21 14.53 3.17 12.62
N GLU A 22 13.60 2.34 12.16
CA GLU A 22 13.25 2.20 10.74
C GLU A 22 11.73 2.18 10.59
N PRO A 23 11.18 2.52 9.41
CA PRO A 23 9.75 2.41 9.16
C PRO A 23 9.33 0.93 9.13
N GLU A 24 8.57 0.51 10.15
CA GLU A 24 8.10 -0.88 10.32
C GLU A 24 6.59 -1.03 10.09
N ASP A 25 5.86 0.08 10.04
CA ASP A 25 4.40 0.06 9.90
C ASP A 25 3.98 -0.32 8.48
N THR A 26 2.95 -1.17 8.38
CA THR A 26 2.44 -1.74 7.13
C THR A 26 0.91 -1.62 7.04
N PRO A 27 0.41 -0.39 6.86
CA PRO A 27 -1.02 -0.10 6.99
C PRO A 27 -1.89 -0.67 5.85
N PHE A 28 -1.38 -0.78 4.62
CA PHE A 28 -2.10 -1.36 3.48
C PHE A 28 -2.25 -2.87 3.61
N THR A 29 -1.16 -3.61 3.82
CA THR A 29 -1.19 -5.08 3.97
C THR A 29 -2.01 -5.55 5.16
N SER A 30 -2.08 -4.75 6.23
CA SER A 30 -2.90 -5.05 7.41
C SER A 30 -4.40 -4.78 7.17
N MET A 31 -4.74 -3.79 6.35
CA MET A 31 -6.12 -3.41 6.04
C MET A 31 -6.77 -4.31 4.98
N VAL A 32 -6.00 -4.79 4.01
CA VAL A 32 -6.53 -5.60 2.91
C VAL A 32 -7.01 -6.97 3.41
N ARG A 33 -8.13 -7.45 2.85
CA ARG A 33 -8.68 -8.76 3.20
C ARG A 33 -7.68 -9.87 2.88
N LYS A 34 -7.48 -10.80 3.82
CA LYS A 34 -6.66 -12.00 3.61
C LYS A 34 -7.56 -13.15 3.15
N GLY A 35 -7.12 -13.87 2.13
CA GLY A 35 -7.81 -15.05 1.62
C GLY A 35 -6.85 -16.14 1.17
N LYS A 36 -7.39 -17.22 0.59
CA LYS A 36 -6.63 -18.41 0.24
C LYS A 36 -6.58 -18.61 -1.27
N ALA A 37 -5.39 -18.84 -1.80
CA ALA A 37 -5.18 -19.23 -3.18
C ALA A 37 -4.96 -20.75 -3.30
N HIS A 38 -5.42 -21.32 -4.42
CA HIS A 38 -5.28 -22.75 -4.72
C HIS A 38 -4.43 -23.01 -5.98
N ALA A 39 -3.92 -21.97 -6.63
CA ALA A 39 -3.14 -22.06 -7.86
C ALA A 39 -2.16 -20.88 -7.97
N THR A 40 -1.12 -21.07 -8.80
CA THR A 40 -0.13 -20.03 -9.15
C THR A 40 -0.75 -18.83 -9.85
N TYR A 41 -1.84 -19.05 -10.58
CA TYR A 41 -2.67 -18.00 -11.16
C TYR A 41 -4.03 -18.02 -10.48
N HIS A 42 -4.29 -17.03 -9.64
CA HIS A 42 -5.57 -16.85 -8.96
C HIS A 42 -6.46 -15.96 -9.81
N GLN A 43 -7.65 -16.45 -10.13
CA GLN A 43 -8.57 -15.78 -11.05
C GLN A 43 -9.74 -15.19 -10.29
N VAL A 44 -10.08 -13.95 -10.66
CA VAL A 44 -11.28 -13.27 -10.22
C VAL A 44 -12.24 -13.13 -11.40
N VAL A 45 -13.53 -13.23 -11.09
CA VAL A 45 -14.60 -13.17 -12.07
C VAL A 45 -15.39 -11.90 -11.83
N ALA A 46 -15.50 -11.06 -12.85
CA ALA A 46 -16.28 -9.82 -12.78
C ALA A 46 -17.39 -9.82 -13.83
N ASP A 47 -18.50 -9.15 -13.52
CA ASP A 47 -19.66 -9.03 -14.41
C ASP A 47 -20.11 -7.58 -14.50
N THR A 48 -20.75 -7.21 -15.61
CA THR A 48 -21.27 -5.87 -15.84
C THR A 48 -22.78 -5.86 -16.00
N LEU A 49 -23.41 -4.89 -15.34
CA LEU A 49 -24.83 -4.63 -15.57
C LEU A 49 -25.00 -3.84 -16.88
N ARG A 50 -26.13 -4.05 -17.54
CA ARG A 50 -26.54 -3.17 -18.65
C ARG A 50 -26.68 -1.73 -18.15
N PRO A 51 -26.49 -0.71 -19.02
CA PRO A 51 -26.75 0.68 -18.65
C PRO A 51 -28.21 0.91 -18.25
N ALA A 52 -28.44 1.90 -17.39
CA ALA A 52 -29.78 2.34 -17.00
C ALA A 52 -30.59 2.75 -18.24
N ARG A 53 -31.87 2.38 -18.27
CA ARG A 53 -32.79 2.71 -19.37
C ARG A 53 -33.86 3.66 -18.84
N ASN A 54 -34.15 4.71 -19.58
CA ASN A 54 -35.25 5.65 -19.34
C ASN A 54 -36.47 5.40 -20.25
N THR A 55 -36.37 4.40 -21.14
CA THR A 55 -37.44 4.06 -22.08
C THR A 55 -38.48 3.15 -21.41
N GLY A 56 -39.76 3.51 -21.51
CA GLY A 56 -40.87 2.66 -21.08
C GLY A 56 -41.03 1.42 -21.96
N THR A 57 -41.59 0.36 -21.39
CA THR A 57 -42.02 -0.82 -22.15
C THR A 57 -43.47 -0.65 -22.58
N ARG A 58 -43.75 -0.74 -23.89
CA ARG A 58 -45.12 -0.70 -24.41
C ARG A 58 -45.95 -1.85 -23.82
N ALA A 59 -47.18 -1.56 -23.38
CA ALA A 59 -48.13 -2.58 -22.96
C ALA A 59 -48.40 -3.57 -24.10
N GLY A 60 -48.31 -4.87 -23.81
CA GLY A 60 -48.49 -5.95 -24.80
C GLY A 60 -47.22 -6.37 -25.57
N LYS A 61 -46.04 -5.78 -25.31
CA LYS A 61 -44.78 -6.27 -25.90
C LYS A 61 -44.36 -7.58 -25.23
N GLY A 62 -44.39 -8.69 -25.99
CA GLY A 62 -43.89 -9.99 -25.54
C GLY A 62 -42.37 -9.99 -25.28
N ARG A 63 -41.89 -10.93 -24.46
CA ARG A 63 -40.46 -11.13 -24.19
C ARG A 63 -39.75 -11.60 -25.47
N THR A 64 -39.02 -10.70 -26.13
CA THR A 64 -38.18 -11.08 -27.28
C THR A 64 -36.89 -11.74 -26.79
N GLY A 65 -36.88 -13.07 -26.70
CA GLY A 65 -35.70 -13.86 -26.35
C GLY A 65 -35.22 -13.66 -24.90
N GLY A 66 -34.95 -14.74 -24.17
CA GLY A 66 -34.27 -14.64 -22.90
C GLY A 66 -32.82 -14.22 -23.09
N ALA A 67 -32.51 -12.92 -23.02
CA ALA A 67 -31.13 -12.47 -23.02
C ALA A 67 -30.41 -13.05 -21.78
N ASN A 68 -29.40 -13.91 -22.00
CA ASN A 68 -28.56 -14.45 -20.93
C ASN A 68 -27.88 -13.29 -20.20
N LYS A 69 -28.13 -13.17 -18.89
CA LYS A 69 -27.56 -12.11 -18.04
C LYS A 69 -26.09 -12.32 -17.69
N ALA A 70 -25.59 -13.55 -17.82
CA ALA A 70 -24.20 -13.88 -17.57
C ALA A 70 -23.27 -13.65 -18.79
N LYS A 71 -23.79 -13.10 -19.91
CA LYS A 71 -23.02 -12.94 -21.15
C LYS A 71 -21.80 -12.01 -21.00
N ASN A 72 -21.85 -11.05 -20.08
CA ASN A 72 -20.81 -10.04 -19.92
C ASN A 72 -19.82 -10.35 -18.78
N ARG A 73 -19.80 -11.61 -18.33
CA ARG A 73 -18.87 -12.07 -17.32
C ARG A 73 -17.50 -12.27 -17.96
N GLU A 74 -16.49 -11.62 -17.40
CA GLU A 74 -15.10 -11.76 -17.82
C GLU A 74 -14.26 -12.31 -16.66
N VAL A 75 -13.14 -12.93 -17.01
CA VAL A 75 -12.19 -13.50 -16.05
C VAL A 75 -10.83 -12.81 -16.24
N PHE A 76 -10.22 -12.41 -15.14
CA PHE A 76 -8.85 -11.91 -15.09
C PHE A 76 -8.24 -12.29 -13.74
N GLY A 77 -6.92 -12.24 -13.61
CA GLY A 77 -6.27 -12.83 -12.44
C GLY A 77 -4.97 -12.17 -12.04
N CYS A 78 -4.47 -12.66 -10.90
CA CYS A 78 -3.26 -12.25 -10.21
C CYS A 78 -2.32 -13.46 -10.16
N ARG A 79 -1.01 -13.19 -10.28
CA ARG A 79 0.05 -14.20 -10.13
C ARG A 79 0.61 -14.16 -8.72
N GLN A 80 1.04 -15.32 -8.24
CA GLN A 80 1.70 -15.42 -6.94
C GLN A 80 3.05 -14.70 -6.94
N HIS A 81 3.32 -13.99 -5.85
CA HIS A 81 4.60 -13.45 -5.45
C HIS A 81 5.24 -14.38 -4.42
N ARG A 82 6.53 -14.69 -4.59
CA ARG A 82 7.30 -15.43 -3.59
C ARG A 82 8.17 -14.44 -2.81
N VAL A 83 7.89 -14.29 -1.52
CA VAL A 83 8.77 -13.57 -0.59
C VAL A 83 9.62 -14.58 0.17
N PHE A 84 10.90 -14.28 0.33
CA PHE A 84 11.87 -15.17 0.93
C PHE A 84 13.01 -14.35 1.53
N GLU A 85 13.29 -14.56 2.82
CA GLU A 85 14.37 -13.91 3.55
C GLU A 85 15.13 -14.95 4.37
N GLU A 86 16.46 -14.83 4.42
CA GLU A 86 17.35 -15.72 5.16
C GLU A 86 17.90 -15.00 6.38
N TRP A 87 18.14 -15.73 7.47
CA TRP A 87 18.79 -15.20 8.66
C TRP A 87 19.81 -16.21 9.17
N ALA A 88 20.92 -15.72 9.71
CA ALA A 88 21.99 -16.53 10.28
C ALA A 88 22.67 -15.76 11.41
N VAL A 89 23.21 -16.51 12.37
CA VAL A 89 24.05 -15.99 13.46
C VAL A 89 25.38 -16.74 13.45
N ASP A 90 26.46 -16.03 13.78
CA ASP A 90 27.80 -16.61 13.85
C ASP A 90 27.97 -17.54 15.08
N ASP A 91 28.73 -18.61 14.92
CA ASP A 91 28.94 -19.65 15.94
C ASP A 91 29.64 -19.10 17.21
N VAL A 92 30.57 -18.18 17.02
CA VAL A 92 31.29 -17.51 18.11
C VAL A 92 30.34 -16.61 18.90
N GLN A 93 29.44 -15.89 18.22
CA GLN A 93 28.51 -15.00 18.91
C GLN A 93 27.42 -15.78 19.66
N GLU A 94 26.93 -16.88 19.07
CA GLU A 94 25.98 -17.77 19.74
C GLU A 94 26.59 -18.44 20.98
N SER A 95 27.84 -18.89 20.88
CA SER A 95 28.56 -19.51 22.00
C SER A 95 28.88 -18.52 23.12
N ILE A 96 29.20 -17.27 22.79
CA ILE A 96 29.41 -16.20 23.79
C ILE A 96 28.09 -15.86 24.50
N THR A 97 26.98 -15.82 23.76
CA THR A 97 25.64 -15.55 24.31
C THR A 97 25.21 -16.67 25.26
N LYS A 98 25.34 -17.93 24.86
CA LYS A 98 25.04 -19.11 25.71
C LYS A 98 25.95 -19.23 26.93
N ALA A 99 27.19 -18.75 26.84
CA ALA A 99 28.17 -18.82 27.93
C ALA A 99 28.00 -17.72 29.00
N GLY A 100 27.00 -16.84 28.91
CA GLY A 100 26.81 -15.77 29.88
C GLY A 100 27.78 -14.60 29.71
N GLY A 101 28.31 -14.40 28.51
CA GLY A 101 29.25 -13.33 28.17
C GLY A 101 28.66 -11.92 28.27
N ASN A 102 29.44 -10.90 27.89
CA ASN A 102 28.95 -9.52 27.86
C ASN A 102 28.22 -9.28 26.53
N TYR A 103 26.95 -9.71 26.44
CA TYR A 103 26.11 -9.59 25.25
C TYR A 103 25.11 -8.44 25.39
N VAL A 104 24.71 -7.87 24.25
CA VAL A 104 23.70 -6.80 24.20
C VAL A 104 22.28 -7.39 24.30
N THR A 105 22.07 -8.61 23.80
CA THR A 105 20.76 -9.28 23.74
C THR A 105 20.86 -10.72 24.23
N ALA A 106 19.84 -11.18 24.97
CA ALA A 106 19.84 -12.52 25.58
C ALA A 106 19.87 -13.66 24.56
N ASP A 107 19.34 -13.44 23.35
CA ASP A 107 19.30 -14.43 22.25
C ASP A 107 19.46 -13.71 20.90
N GLU A 108 20.64 -13.84 20.27
CA GLU A 108 20.92 -13.19 18.97
C GLU A 108 20.15 -13.82 17.80
N ALA A 109 19.85 -15.13 17.88
CA ALA A 109 19.07 -15.84 16.86
C ALA A 109 17.63 -15.33 16.77
N ASP A 110 16.97 -15.13 17.92
CA ASP A 110 15.59 -14.62 17.98
C ASP A 110 15.52 -13.16 17.49
N LEU A 111 16.57 -12.37 17.75
CA LEU A 111 16.68 -11.01 17.22
C LEU A 111 16.82 -11.02 15.70
N ALA A 112 17.72 -11.84 15.16
CA ALA A 112 17.95 -11.98 13.72
C ALA A 112 16.66 -12.43 13.02
N PHE A 113 15.97 -13.42 13.57
CA PHE A 113 14.67 -13.87 13.11
C PHE A 113 13.60 -12.76 13.13
N SER A 114 13.49 -12.05 14.24
CA SER A 114 12.51 -10.96 14.40
C SER A 114 12.81 -9.77 13.47
N LYS A 115 14.09 -9.55 13.13
CA LYS A 115 14.50 -8.54 12.14
C LYS A 115 14.09 -8.96 10.73
N ALA A 116 14.44 -10.18 10.33
CA ALA A 116 14.05 -10.73 9.02
C ALA A 116 12.52 -10.73 8.83
N MET A 117 11.74 -11.04 9.88
CA MET A 117 10.28 -10.95 9.83
C MET A 117 9.75 -9.53 9.61
N ARG A 118 10.39 -8.51 10.20
CA ARG A 118 9.98 -7.10 10.04
C ARG A 118 10.35 -6.59 8.65
N GLU A 119 11.55 -6.92 8.17
CA GLU A 119 12.02 -6.60 6.82
C GLU A 119 11.09 -7.23 5.76
N LEU A 120 10.72 -8.50 5.91
CA LEU A 120 9.81 -9.16 4.98
C LEU A 120 8.41 -8.51 4.96
N LYS A 121 7.88 -8.08 6.10
CA LYS A 121 6.60 -7.35 6.16
C LYS A 121 6.70 -6.01 5.44
N ARG A 122 7.81 -5.30 5.64
CA ARG A 122 8.11 -4.03 4.95
C ARG A 122 8.15 -4.23 3.43
N ASP A 123 8.81 -5.28 2.97
CA ASP A 123 8.88 -5.59 1.55
C ASP A 123 7.51 -5.95 0.97
N MET A 124 6.68 -6.70 1.72
CA MET A 124 5.31 -7.00 1.30
C MET A 124 4.47 -5.73 1.08
N GLU A 125 4.63 -4.72 1.92
CA GLU A 125 3.96 -3.42 1.78
C GLU A 125 4.42 -2.71 0.50
N ALA A 126 5.72 -2.61 0.32
CA ALA A 126 6.34 -1.97 -0.85
C ALA A 126 5.98 -2.67 -2.18
N ILE A 127 5.94 -4.00 -2.17
CA ILE A 127 5.48 -4.80 -3.33
C ILE A 127 4.01 -4.49 -3.61
N ASN A 128 3.15 -4.45 -2.59
CA ASN A 128 1.73 -4.26 -2.80
C ASN A 128 1.39 -2.85 -3.30
N LEU A 129 2.06 -1.82 -2.78
CA LEU A 129 1.92 -0.43 -3.21
C LEU A 129 2.89 -0.05 -4.35
N GLY A 130 3.48 -1.03 -5.03
CA GLY A 130 4.37 -0.80 -6.17
C GLY A 130 3.67 -0.65 -7.53
N ASP A 131 4.47 -0.44 -8.57
CA ASP A 131 4.07 -0.36 -9.98
C ASP A 131 4.62 -1.53 -10.83
N GLN A 132 5.07 -2.60 -10.19
CA GLN A 132 5.55 -3.79 -10.87
C GLN A 132 4.41 -4.55 -11.58
N GLU A 133 4.74 -5.15 -12.72
CA GLU A 133 3.85 -6.05 -13.45
C GLU A 133 3.86 -7.47 -12.88
N GLY A 134 2.77 -8.19 -13.12
CA GLY A 134 2.69 -9.61 -12.76
C GLY A 134 3.57 -10.45 -13.69
N GLN A 135 4.42 -11.30 -13.12
CA GLN A 135 5.29 -12.22 -13.87
C GLN A 135 5.14 -13.65 -13.35
N GLY A 136 5.25 -14.64 -14.25
CA GLY A 136 5.13 -16.06 -13.91
C GLY A 136 5.05 -17.01 -15.12
N GLY A 137 5.41 -18.26 -14.91
CA GLY A 137 5.51 -19.26 -15.98
C GLY A 137 6.93 -19.32 -16.55
N GLY A 138 7.49 -20.53 -16.63
CA GLY A 138 8.91 -20.75 -16.87
C GLY A 138 9.76 -20.66 -15.58
N ASP A 139 11.07 -20.46 -15.73
CA ASP A 139 12.05 -20.27 -14.65
C ASP A 139 12.13 -18.80 -14.15
N ASP A 140 11.16 -17.98 -14.53
CA ASP A 140 11.08 -16.56 -14.22
C ASP A 140 10.71 -16.29 -12.74
N ASP A 141 11.11 -15.11 -12.25
CA ASP A 141 10.72 -14.61 -10.92
C ASP A 141 9.19 -14.57 -10.74
N MET A 142 8.74 -15.08 -9.59
CA MET A 142 7.33 -15.05 -9.20
C MET A 142 6.98 -13.67 -8.64
N LYS A 143 6.33 -12.83 -9.46
CA LYS A 143 5.95 -11.45 -9.09
C LYS A 143 4.44 -11.25 -9.19
N THR A 144 3.82 -10.78 -8.10
CA THR A 144 2.46 -10.21 -8.14
C THR A 144 2.47 -8.81 -8.74
N ARG A 145 1.35 -8.45 -9.35
CA ARG A 145 1.08 -7.08 -9.81
C ARG A 145 0.87 -6.13 -8.63
N GLY A 146 1.49 -4.96 -8.67
CA GLY A 146 1.35 -3.89 -7.68
C GLY A 146 0.09 -3.05 -7.89
N PHE A 147 -0.28 -2.26 -6.88
CA PHE A 147 -1.49 -1.43 -6.89
C PHE A 147 -1.57 -0.51 -8.11
N PHE A 148 -0.49 0.22 -8.43
CA PHE A 148 -0.51 1.22 -9.51
C PHE A 148 -0.69 0.60 -10.89
N THR A 149 -0.33 -0.67 -11.04
CA THR A 149 -0.47 -1.42 -12.29
C THR A 149 -1.84 -2.06 -12.43
N TRP A 150 -2.51 -2.37 -11.31
CA TRP A 150 -3.93 -2.70 -11.30
C TRP A 150 -4.77 -1.49 -11.70
N VAL A 151 -4.42 -0.31 -11.17
CA VAL A 151 -5.16 0.95 -11.37
C VAL A 151 -4.61 1.73 -12.57
N GLN A 152 -4.89 1.21 -13.77
CA GLN A 152 -4.55 1.89 -15.03
C GLN A 152 -5.71 1.86 -16.03
N SER A 153 -5.71 2.82 -16.96
CA SER A 153 -6.70 2.92 -18.03
C SER A 153 -6.32 2.12 -19.29
N SER A 154 -5.02 1.90 -19.50
CA SER A 154 -4.44 1.08 -20.56
C SER A 154 -4.50 -0.42 -20.26
N ALA A 155 -4.26 -1.23 -21.30
CA ALA A 155 -4.02 -2.66 -21.10
C ALA A 155 -2.66 -2.87 -20.42
N GLN A 156 -2.63 -3.70 -19.39
CA GLN A 156 -1.40 -4.20 -18.77
C GLN A 156 -0.58 -5.02 -19.78
N ALA A 157 0.73 -5.14 -19.53
CA ALA A 157 1.63 -5.91 -20.39
C ALA A 157 1.36 -7.43 -20.33
N SER A 158 1.11 -7.96 -19.13
CA SER A 158 0.75 -9.36 -18.88
C SER A 158 -0.70 -9.46 -18.41
N ASP A 159 -1.39 -10.58 -18.65
CA ASP A 159 -2.75 -10.89 -18.14
C ASP A 159 -3.65 -9.65 -17.99
N PRO A 160 -3.98 -8.96 -19.10
CA PRO A 160 -4.58 -7.63 -19.06
C PRO A 160 -6.01 -7.67 -18.53
N VAL A 161 -6.36 -6.67 -17.73
CA VAL A 161 -7.73 -6.47 -17.29
C VAL A 161 -8.60 -6.15 -18.52
N PRO A 162 -9.76 -6.79 -18.70
CA PRO A 162 -10.65 -6.49 -19.80
C PRO A 162 -11.10 -5.01 -19.77
N SER A 163 -11.27 -4.39 -20.93
CA SER A 163 -11.49 -2.95 -21.07
C SER A 163 -12.65 -2.40 -20.23
N ASN A 164 -13.71 -3.19 -20.03
CA ASN A 164 -14.89 -2.79 -19.27
C ASN A 164 -14.64 -2.64 -17.75
N PHE A 165 -13.57 -3.24 -17.24
CA PHE A 165 -13.19 -3.29 -15.82
C PHE A 165 -11.93 -2.46 -15.50
N ARG A 166 -11.34 -1.80 -16.50
CA ARG A 166 -10.20 -0.89 -16.31
C ARG A 166 -10.64 0.38 -15.60
N THR A 167 -9.70 1.00 -14.88
CA THR A 167 -9.93 2.26 -14.19
C THR A 167 -10.16 3.37 -15.22
N PRO A 168 -11.21 4.20 -15.06
CA PRO A 168 -11.40 5.36 -15.92
C PRO A 168 -10.20 6.30 -15.82
N ALA A 169 -9.74 6.88 -16.95
CA ALA A 169 -8.62 7.81 -16.94
C ALA A 169 -8.85 9.02 -16.01
N ALA A 170 -10.10 9.46 -15.85
CA ALA A 170 -10.47 10.55 -14.95
C ALA A 170 -10.39 10.17 -13.45
N SER A 171 -10.25 8.88 -13.11
CA SER A 171 -9.98 8.42 -11.74
C SER A 171 -8.47 8.31 -11.45
N ILE A 172 -7.61 8.72 -12.40
CA ILE A 172 -6.16 8.70 -12.28
C ILE A 172 -5.64 10.12 -12.50
N ILE A 173 -4.86 10.64 -11.56
CA ILE A 173 -4.16 11.91 -11.71
C ILE A 173 -2.69 11.61 -11.95
N THR A 174 -2.12 12.15 -13.02
CA THR A 174 -0.67 12.17 -13.24
C THR A 174 -0.16 13.56 -12.88
N LEU A 175 0.49 13.71 -11.73
CA LEU A 175 0.90 15.01 -11.19
C LEU A 175 2.11 15.59 -11.94
N GLY A 176 3.15 14.78 -12.18
CA GLY A 176 4.35 15.21 -12.91
C GLY A 176 5.01 16.48 -12.35
N GLY A 177 4.90 16.74 -11.04
CA GLY A 177 5.38 17.97 -10.38
C GLY A 177 4.34 19.07 -10.22
N GLY A 178 3.08 18.83 -10.59
CA GLY A 178 1.96 19.75 -10.33
C GLY A 178 1.50 19.77 -8.88
N THR A 179 0.41 20.48 -8.61
CA THR A 179 -0.18 20.61 -7.27
C THR A 179 -1.63 20.15 -7.29
N LEU A 180 -2.03 19.37 -6.30
CA LEU A 180 -3.44 19.05 -6.12
C LEU A 180 -4.22 20.29 -5.70
N SER A 181 -5.41 20.46 -6.27
CA SER A 181 -6.38 21.47 -5.91
C SER A 181 -7.72 20.80 -5.63
N GLU A 182 -8.54 21.43 -4.79
CA GLU A 182 -9.89 20.92 -4.54
C GLU A 182 -10.71 20.91 -5.84
N THR A 183 -10.69 22.01 -6.60
CA THR A 183 -11.64 22.25 -7.71
C THR A 183 -10.97 22.70 -9.01
N THR A 184 -9.80 23.34 -8.95
CA THR A 184 -9.19 23.95 -10.15
C THR A 184 -8.46 22.90 -10.98
N THR A 185 -8.73 22.90 -12.28
CA THR A 185 -7.97 22.13 -13.28
C THR A 185 -7.44 23.11 -14.32
N SER A 186 -6.35 23.80 -14.01
CA SER A 186 -5.74 24.79 -14.92
C SER A 186 -4.24 24.87 -14.65
N GLY A 187 -3.44 24.96 -15.71
CA GLY A 187 -1.98 24.91 -15.60
C GLY A 187 -1.52 23.62 -14.91
N SER A 188 -0.67 23.76 -13.88
CA SER A 188 -0.14 22.64 -13.08
C SER A 188 -1.05 22.21 -11.92
N TYR A 189 -2.31 22.70 -11.85
CA TYR A 189 -3.26 22.31 -10.81
C TYR A 189 -4.17 21.17 -11.27
N TYR A 190 -4.28 20.13 -10.44
CA TYR A 190 -5.12 18.96 -10.71
C TYR A 190 -6.25 18.85 -9.68
N SER A 191 -7.50 18.72 -10.15
CA SER A 191 -8.65 18.67 -9.24
C SER A 191 -8.86 17.29 -8.62
N PHE A 192 -8.75 17.21 -7.29
CA PHE A 192 -9.12 16.01 -6.54
C PHE A 192 -10.63 15.74 -6.61
N ASN A 193 -11.49 16.77 -6.59
CA ASN A 193 -12.93 16.57 -6.75
C ASN A 193 -13.30 16.03 -8.14
N ALA A 194 -12.51 16.28 -9.19
CA ALA A 194 -12.73 15.67 -10.51
C ALA A 194 -12.50 14.15 -10.47
N LEU A 195 -11.43 13.70 -9.80
CA LEU A 195 -11.19 12.27 -9.53
C LEU A 195 -12.33 11.67 -8.70
N ALA A 196 -12.74 12.33 -7.62
CA ALA A 196 -13.84 11.89 -6.78
C ALA A 196 -15.18 11.77 -7.54
N LYS A 197 -15.46 12.69 -8.48
CA LYS A 197 -16.64 12.63 -9.35
C LYS A 197 -16.58 11.45 -10.32
N SER A 198 -15.41 11.14 -10.87
CA SER A 198 -15.21 9.96 -11.72
C SER A 198 -15.53 8.67 -10.95
N MET A 199 -14.97 8.52 -9.74
CA MET A 199 -15.26 7.37 -8.89
C MET A 199 -16.75 7.28 -8.52
N LYS A 200 -17.38 8.39 -8.14
CA LYS A 200 -18.83 8.45 -7.88
C LYS A 200 -19.66 8.06 -9.11
N GLY A 201 -19.20 8.39 -10.32
CA GLY A 201 -19.83 7.96 -11.58
C GLY A 201 -19.85 6.45 -11.76
N VAL A 202 -18.82 5.75 -11.27
CA VAL A 202 -18.74 4.28 -11.29
C VAL A 202 -19.63 3.65 -10.21
N TYR A 203 -19.57 4.16 -8.97
CA TYR A 203 -20.32 3.59 -7.84
C TYR A 203 -21.79 4.01 -7.79
N GLY A 204 -22.16 5.14 -8.41
CA GLY A 204 -23.49 5.74 -8.34
C GLY A 204 -23.83 6.39 -7.00
N LYS A 205 -22.95 6.30 -6.00
CA LYS A 205 -23.08 6.85 -4.65
C LYS A 205 -21.79 7.50 -4.18
N LYS A 206 -21.84 8.19 -3.05
CA LYS A 206 -20.65 8.66 -2.34
C LYS A 206 -19.73 7.47 -2.03
N VAL A 207 -18.44 7.64 -2.31
CA VAL A 207 -17.42 6.61 -2.16
C VAL A 207 -16.73 6.77 -0.81
N ASN A 208 -16.49 5.67 -0.11
CA ASN A 208 -15.62 5.64 1.06
C ASN A 208 -14.30 5.01 0.61
N ALA A 209 -13.20 5.75 0.75
CA ALA A 209 -11.88 5.30 0.33
C ALA A 209 -10.85 5.61 1.41
N GLU A 210 -9.82 4.78 1.44
CA GLU A 210 -8.64 4.91 2.26
C GLU A 210 -7.49 5.31 1.31
N ILE A 211 -6.80 6.41 1.61
CA ILE A 211 -5.73 6.95 0.77
C ILE A 211 -4.41 6.70 1.46
N PHE A 212 -3.56 5.89 0.85
CA PHE A 212 -2.17 5.74 1.25
C PHE A 212 -1.35 6.74 0.45
N ALA A 213 -0.81 7.75 1.13
CA ALA A 213 -0.21 8.92 0.49
C ALA A 213 1.25 9.09 0.90
N GLY A 214 2.09 9.46 -0.07
CA GLY A 214 3.41 9.99 0.21
C GLY A 214 3.36 11.42 0.76
N ASP A 215 4.49 11.87 1.32
CA ASP A 215 4.58 13.10 2.12
C ASP A 215 4.08 14.36 1.38
N ASP A 216 4.44 14.54 0.10
CA ASP A 216 4.03 15.73 -0.67
C ASP A 216 2.51 15.78 -0.83
N ILE A 217 1.86 14.64 -1.00
CA ILE A 217 0.40 14.55 -1.14
C ILE A 217 -0.29 14.89 0.18
N VAL A 218 0.22 14.38 1.30
CA VAL A 218 -0.29 14.71 2.64
C VAL A 218 -0.22 16.22 2.87
N GLU A 219 0.93 16.84 2.57
CA GLU A 219 1.08 18.30 2.66
C GLU A 219 0.11 19.05 1.74
N MET A 220 -0.14 18.55 0.53
CA MET A 220 -1.09 19.16 -0.40
C MET A 220 -2.52 19.11 0.14
N PHE A 221 -2.92 18.01 0.78
CA PHE A 221 -4.25 17.87 1.41
C PHE A 221 -4.43 18.83 2.58
N ASP A 222 -3.41 19.00 3.42
CA ASP A 222 -3.45 20.00 4.52
C ASP A 222 -3.69 21.42 3.98
N LYS A 223 -3.09 21.73 2.82
CA LYS A 223 -3.20 23.03 2.14
C LYS A 223 -4.53 23.26 1.41
N PHE A 224 -5.40 22.24 1.24
CA PHE A 224 -6.72 22.42 0.60
C PHE A 224 -7.63 23.41 1.34
N THR A 225 -7.45 23.57 2.65
CA THR A 225 -8.23 24.52 3.45
C THR A 225 -7.74 25.98 3.32
N ARG A 226 -6.53 26.19 2.79
CA ARG A 226 -5.82 27.49 2.81
C ARG A 226 -5.96 28.30 1.52
N THR A 227 -6.02 27.67 0.35
CA THR A 227 -5.87 28.38 -0.93
C THR A 227 -7.19 28.51 -1.70
N SER A 228 -7.72 29.73 -1.78
CA SER A 228 -8.63 30.12 -2.86
C SER A 228 -7.83 30.82 -3.95
N ALA A 229 -8.20 30.61 -5.22
CA ALA A 229 -7.56 31.26 -6.37
C ALA A 229 -7.69 32.81 -6.39
N THR A 230 -8.35 33.39 -5.37
CA THR A 230 -8.69 34.82 -5.27
C THR A 230 -8.22 35.41 -3.93
N GLY A 231 -7.23 34.83 -3.26
CA GLY A 231 -6.63 35.41 -2.05
C GLY A 231 -7.58 35.53 -0.85
N ALA A 232 -8.75 34.89 -0.89
CA ALA A 232 -9.64 34.80 0.27
C ALA A 232 -9.13 33.66 1.16
N GLU A 233 -8.44 34.02 2.25
CA GLU A 233 -8.18 33.13 3.37
C GLU A 233 -9.54 32.72 3.98
N ARG A 234 -9.83 31.41 4.01
CA ARG A 234 -11.05 30.88 4.65
C ARG A 234 -10.98 30.95 6.19
N TYR A 235 -9.79 31.17 6.75
CA TYR A 235 -9.56 31.34 8.18
C TYR A 235 -9.00 32.74 8.48
N ARG A 236 -9.73 33.53 9.28
CA ARG A 236 -9.21 34.76 9.91
C ARG A 236 -8.88 34.44 11.37
N VAL A 237 -7.62 34.58 11.75
CA VAL A 237 -7.21 34.57 13.16
C VAL A 237 -7.34 35.99 13.68
N ASN A 238 -8.30 36.25 14.58
CA ASN A 238 -8.29 37.49 15.36
C ASN A 238 -7.29 37.29 16.50
N GLN A 239 -6.09 37.85 16.34
CA GLN A 239 -5.02 37.80 17.33
C GLN A 239 -5.28 38.84 18.43
N GLY A 240 -5.63 38.37 19.63
CA GLY A 240 -5.33 39.05 20.89
C GLY A 240 -3.96 38.58 21.40
N GLU A 241 -3.27 39.44 22.14
CA GLU A 241 -1.83 39.48 22.50
C GLU A 241 -1.13 38.25 23.14
N GLU A 242 -1.63 37.03 23.04
CA GLU A 242 -0.91 35.86 23.57
C GLU A 242 -0.64 34.82 22.50
N THR A 243 0.63 34.45 22.36
CA THR A 243 1.18 33.50 21.40
C THR A 243 0.37 32.19 21.40
N HIS A 244 -0.26 31.86 20.27
CA HIS A 244 -1.03 30.62 20.11
C HIS A 244 -0.45 29.80 18.96
N GLU A 245 -0.16 28.53 19.24
CA GLU A 245 0.27 27.52 18.27
C GLU A 245 -0.89 27.16 17.34
N ILE A 246 -0.67 27.21 16.02
CA ILE A 246 -1.66 26.84 14.99
C ILE A 246 -1.23 25.51 14.39
N SER A 247 -1.83 24.39 14.84
CA SER A 247 -1.70 23.08 14.20
C SER A 247 -2.92 22.82 13.31
N LEU A 248 -2.68 22.48 12.05
CA LEU A 248 -3.72 22.06 11.10
C LEU A 248 -3.23 20.82 10.38
N TYR A 249 -3.97 19.73 10.53
CA TYR A 249 -3.73 18.46 9.85
C TYR A 249 -5.08 17.89 9.40
N VAL A 250 -5.13 17.28 8.23
CA VAL A 250 -6.34 16.72 7.62
C VAL A 250 -6.20 15.20 7.58
N THR A 251 -6.80 14.50 8.54
CA THR A 251 -6.88 13.02 8.53
C THR A 251 -8.04 12.51 7.68
N VAL A 252 -9.18 13.23 7.68
CA VAL A 252 -10.36 12.84 6.91
C VAL A 252 -10.78 14.00 6.03
N PHE A 253 -10.68 13.80 4.72
CA PHE A 253 -11.23 14.71 3.73
C PHE A 253 -12.62 14.23 3.30
N GLU A 254 -13.65 14.99 3.66
CA GLU A 254 -15.03 14.69 3.32
C GLU A 254 -15.61 15.69 2.32
N SER A 255 -15.89 15.21 1.11
CA SER A 255 -16.59 15.93 0.06
C SER A 255 -17.98 15.33 -0.17
N SER A 256 -18.80 15.98 -1.00
CA SER A 256 -20.09 15.44 -1.45
C SER A 256 -19.94 14.15 -2.28
N PHE A 257 -18.74 13.88 -2.80
CA PHE A 257 -18.46 12.77 -3.71
C PHE A 257 -17.68 11.61 -3.06
N ILE A 258 -16.80 11.91 -2.10
CA ILE A 258 -15.91 10.96 -1.46
C ILE A 258 -15.73 11.28 0.02
N ARG A 259 -15.60 10.26 0.86
CA ARG A 259 -14.99 10.34 2.18
C ARG A 259 -13.64 9.63 2.07
N ALA A 260 -12.56 10.37 2.19
CA ALA A 260 -11.20 9.90 2.09
C ALA A 260 -10.52 9.98 3.46
N ASN A 261 -10.12 8.84 4.02
CA ASN A 261 -9.25 8.80 5.17
C ASN A 261 -7.80 8.74 4.67
N ILE A 262 -6.97 9.69 5.09
CA ILE A 262 -5.60 9.86 4.61
C ILE A 262 -4.65 9.20 5.61
N ILE A 263 -3.90 8.23 5.13
CA ILE A 263 -2.91 7.47 5.87
C ILE A 263 -1.56 7.77 5.23
N PRO A 264 -0.64 8.45 5.94
CA PRO A 264 0.71 8.64 5.45
C PRO A 264 1.42 7.28 5.39
N ASP A 265 2.09 7.00 4.27
CA ASP A 265 2.80 5.74 4.06
C ASP A 265 4.09 5.98 3.28
N GLN A 266 5.20 5.44 3.79
CA GLN A 266 6.54 5.58 3.22
C GLN A 266 6.75 4.68 1.99
N PHE A 267 5.97 3.61 1.84
CA PHE A 267 6.20 2.55 0.85
C PHE A 267 5.39 2.73 -0.44
N VAL A 268 4.74 3.87 -0.62
CA VAL A 268 3.96 4.18 -1.83
C VAL A 268 4.88 4.31 -3.03
N LYS A 269 4.70 3.43 -4.04
CA LYS A 269 5.43 3.42 -5.32
C LYS A 269 6.95 3.55 -5.13
N ILE A 270 7.52 2.55 -4.46
CA ILE A 270 8.95 2.48 -4.16
C ILE A 270 9.79 2.42 -5.44
N ASN A 271 10.93 3.11 -5.46
CA ASN A 271 11.93 2.96 -6.51
C ASN A 271 12.91 1.80 -6.21
N SER A 272 13.80 1.49 -7.14
CA SER A 272 14.83 0.45 -6.99
C SER A 272 15.83 0.70 -5.83
N SER A 273 15.82 1.89 -5.24
CA SER A 273 16.67 2.27 -4.11
C SER A 273 15.93 2.21 -2.77
N GLY A 274 14.70 1.71 -2.74
CA GLY A 274 13.92 1.58 -1.50
C GLY A 274 13.26 2.88 -1.04
N ILE A 275 13.17 3.90 -1.90
CA ILE A 275 12.59 5.20 -1.57
C ILE A 275 11.20 5.33 -2.20
N GLY A 276 10.18 5.60 -1.37
CA GLY A 276 8.81 5.88 -1.81
C GLY A 276 8.70 7.18 -2.61
N THR A 277 7.70 7.24 -3.49
CA THR A 277 7.42 8.43 -4.28
C THR A 277 6.52 9.39 -3.49
N ALA A 278 7.08 10.50 -3.00
CA ALA A 278 6.35 11.48 -2.18
C ALA A 278 5.09 12.06 -2.88
N ALA A 279 5.13 12.23 -4.20
CA ALA A 279 4.02 12.75 -5.01
C ALA A 279 3.03 11.68 -5.50
N ALA A 280 3.08 10.46 -4.97
CA ALA A 280 2.16 9.38 -5.31
C ALA A 280 1.16 9.11 -4.18
N ALA A 281 -0.05 8.66 -4.54
CA ALA A 281 -1.02 8.15 -3.59
C ALA A 281 -1.92 7.08 -4.19
N ALA A 282 -2.18 6.03 -3.41
CA ALA A 282 -3.10 4.96 -3.74
C ALA A 282 -4.46 5.24 -3.10
N ILE A 283 -5.53 5.36 -3.91
CA ILE A 283 -6.90 5.59 -3.42
C ILE A 283 -7.64 4.26 -3.47
N VAL A 284 -7.76 3.65 -2.31
CA VAL A 284 -8.15 2.26 -2.13
C VAL A 284 -9.58 2.18 -1.61
N VAL A 285 -10.39 1.33 -2.22
CA VAL A 285 -11.65 0.86 -1.63
C VAL A 285 -11.41 -0.58 -1.15
N PRO A 286 -11.16 -0.79 0.16
CA PRO A 286 -10.63 -2.06 0.69
C PRO A 286 -11.47 -3.29 0.37
N GLU A 287 -12.79 -3.13 0.21
CA GLU A 287 -13.73 -4.22 -0.08
C GLU A 287 -13.40 -5.02 -1.36
N PHE A 288 -12.69 -4.41 -2.32
CA PHE A 288 -12.35 -5.04 -3.60
C PHE A 288 -10.93 -5.58 -3.66
N TRP A 289 -10.15 -5.43 -2.58
CA TRP A 289 -8.77 -5.90 -2.51
C TRP A 289 -8.67 -7.14 -1.65
N GLU A 290 -7.90 -8.12 -2.13
CA GLU A 290 -7.62 -9.35 -1.42
C GLU A 290 -6.15 -9.73 -1.60
N MET A 291 -5.50 -10.08 -0.49
CA MET A 291 -4.22 -10.78 -0.46
C MET A 291 -4.49 -12.28 -0.34
N ALA A 292 -4.37 -12.98 -1.45
CA ALA A 292 -4.64 -14.41 -1.54
C ALA A 292 -3.35 -15.21 -1.30
N PHE A 293 -3.25 -15.87 -0.15
CA PHE A 293 -2.10 -16.67 0.25
C PHE A 293 -2.21 -18.10 -0.27
N LEU A 294 -1.20 -18.56 -1.01
CA LEU A 294 -1.03 -19.97 -1.35
C LEU A 294 -0.33 -20.72 -0.20
N GLU A 295 0.64 -20.05 0.40
CA GLU A 295 1.41 -20.51 1.54
C GLU A 295 1.53 -19.32 2.49
N GLU A 296 1.00 -19.46 3.71
CA GLU A 296 1.15 -18.46 4.76
C GLU A 296 2.63 -18.30 5.12
N LEU A 297 2.95 -17.28 5.93
CA LEU A 297 4.32 -17.05 6.37
C LEU A 297 4.81 -18.25 7.19
N THR A 298 5.74 -19.02 6.63
CA THR A 298 6.38 -20.16 7.30
C THR A 298 7.83 -19.84 7.57
N SER A 299 8.27 -20.08 8.80
CA SER A 299 9.68 -20.12 9.16
C SER A 299 10.16 -21.56 9.26
N LYS A 300 11.41 -21.81 8.89
CA LYS A 300 12.08 -23.07 9.15
C LYS A 300 13.55 -22.83 9.47
N ASP A 301 14.02 -23.51 10.50
CA ASP A 301 15.43 -23.56 10.86
C ASP A 301 16.14 -24.53 9.90
N VAL A 302 17.33 -24.16 9.46
CA VAL A 302 18.20 -24.98 8.63
C VAL A 302 19.06 -25.86 9.54
N GLU A 303 19.43 -27.04 9.04
CA GLU A 303 20.38 -27.91 9.76
C GLU A 303 21.72 -27.18 9.89
N ASP A 304 22.33 -27.26 11.07
CA ASP A 304 23.56 -26.54 11.39
C ASP A 304 24.73 -27.10 10.58
N ASP A 305 25.23 -26.32 9.62
CA ASP A 305 26.40 -26.64 8.79
C ASP A 305 27.74 -26.28 9.48
N GLY A 306 27.72 -26.05 10.80
CA GLY A 306 28.89 -25.72 11.60
C GLY A 306 29.27 -24.24 11.56
N GLY A 307 28.32 -23.37 11.19
CA GLY A 307 28.46 -21.91 11.13
C GLY A 307 27.55 -21.16 12.10
N GLY A 308 26.81 -21.88 12.96
CA GLY A 308 25.83 -21.31 13.88
C GLY A 308 24.39 -21.50 13.40
N VAL A 309 23.42 -21.17 14.26
CA VAL A 309 21.99 -21.33 13.94
C VAL A 309 21.59 -20.40 12.79
N SER A 310 20.97 -20.99 11.76
CA SER A 310 20.45 -20.28 10.59
C SER A 310 19.05 -20.77 10.24
N GLY A 311 18.30 -19.94 9.53
CA GLY A 311 16.94 -20.25 9.11
C GLY A 311 16.49 -19.38 7.96
N TRP A 312 15.29 -19.67 7.47
CA TRP A 312 14.65 -18.87 6.43
C TRP A 312 13.17 -18.67 6.72
N ILE A 313 12.64 -17.57 6.18
CA ILE A 313 11.24 -17.22 6.23
C ILE A 313 10.74 -17.14 4.79
N ARG A 314 9.62 -17.82 4.50
CA ARG A 314 9.01 -17.84 3.16
C ARG A 314 7.51 -17.61 3.25
N GLY A 315 6.99 -16.87 2.27
CA GLY A 315 5.55 -16.75 2.02
C GLY A 315 5.25 -16.73 0.53
N LYS A 316 4.05 -17.18 0.14
CA LYS A 316 3.56 -17.06 -1.23
C LYS A 316 2.17 -16.46 -1.23
N TYR A 317 2.04 -15.27 -1.81
CA TYR A 317 0.78 -14.53 -1.84
C TYR A 317 0.59 -13.81 -3.17
N ALA A 318 -0.66 -13.52 -3.53
CA ALA A 318 -0.99 -12.69 -4.67
C ALA A 318 -1.86 -11.50 -4.25
N LEU A 319 -1.57 -10.32 -4.77
CA LEU A 319 -2.46 -9.16 -4.65
C LEU A 319 -3.49 -9.20 -5.78
N CYS A 320 -4.76 -9.34 -5.41
CA CYS A 320 -5.85 -9.50 -6.35
C CYS A 320 -6.86 -8.37 -6.15
N CYS A 321 -7.17 -7.67 -7.24
CA CYS A 321 -8.22 -6.65 -7.25
C CYS A 321 -9.45 -7.21 -7.97
N SER A 322 -10.58 -7.31 -7.27
CA SER A 322 -11.82 -7.82 -7.86
C SER A 322 -12.47 -6.84 -8.85
N ASN A 323 -12.24 -5.53 -8.66
CA ASN A 323 -12.77 -4.51 -9.55
C ASN A 323 -11.89 -3.25 -9.58
N PRO A 324 -10.92 -3.19 -10.50
CA PRO A 324 -10.02 -2.03 -10.65
C PRO A 324 -10.75 -0.74 -11.06
N LYS A 325 -11.91 -0.87 -11.74
CA LYS A 325 -12.71 0.27 -12.22
C LYS A 325 -13.11 1.25 -11.13
N GLY A 326 -13.34 0.76 -9.92
CA GLY A 326 -13.78 1.54 -8.77
C GLY A 326 -12.64 2.14 -7.95
N GLN A 327 -11.39 1.94 -8.34
CA GLN A 327 -10.22 2.44 -7.62
C GLN A 327 -9.76 3.79 -8.19
N GLY A 328 -8.86 4.47 -7.47
CA GLY A 328 -8.21 5.69 -7.93
C GLY A 328 -6.73 5.69 -7.64
N ALA A 329 -5.97 6.50 -8.38
CA ALA A 329 -4.54 6.64 -8.17
C ALA A 329 -4.08 8.07 -8.48
N ILE A 330 -3.03 8.48 -7.78
CA ILE A 330 -2.27 9.70 -8.03
C ILE A 330 -0.82 9.27 -8.24
N VAL A 331 -0.23 9.63 -9.39
CA VAL A 331 1.05 9.11 -9.90
C VAL A 331 1.95 10.23 -10.40
#